data_AF-A0A8B9N2H9-F1
#
_entry.id   AF-A0A8B9N2H9-F1
#
_cell.length_a   1.000
_cell.length_b   1.000
_cell.length_c   1.000
_cell.angle_alpha   90.00
_cell.angle_beta   90.00
_cell.angle_gamma   90.00
#
_symmetry.space_group_name_H-M   'P 1'
#
loop_
_entity.id
_entity.type
_entity.pdbx_description
1 polymer ?
#
loop_
_entity_poly.entity_id
_entity_poly.type
_entity_poly.pdbx_seq_one_letter_code
_entity_poly.pdbx_strand_id
1 'polypeptide(L)'
;MLYVDGMNGVINHNETIQWLYTLIGSKFRLVVKTALKLLLVFVEYTESNAPLLIQAVSTVDEKRGAKPWSNIMEILEEKDGVDTELLVYAMTLVNKVCLCC
;
A
#
# COMPACT_ATOMS: atom_id res chain seq x y z
N MET A 1 -2.15 -12.70 6.52
CA MET A 1 -3.23 -12.70 5.50
C MET A 1 -3.52 -14.08 4.88
N LEU A 2 -2.70 -15.12 5.10
CA LEU A 2 -2.87 -16.43 4.45
C LEU A 2 -4.09 -17.27 4.90
N TYR A 3 -4.91 -16.77 5.83
CA TYR A 3 -6.16 -17.43 6.26
C TYR A 3 -7.34 -16.49 6.01
N VAL A 4 -8.43 -17.04 5.48
CA VAL A 4 -9.66 -16.32 5.09
C VAL A 4 -10.19 -15.44 6.23
N ASP A 5 -10.17 -15.94 7.47
CA ASP A 5 -10.61 -15.19 8.65
C ASP A 5 -9.70 -14.00 9.00
N GLY A 6 -8.38 -14.16 8.80
CA GLY A 6 -7.42 -13.08 9.01
C GLY A 6 -7.56 -11.98 7.97
N MET A 7 -7.98 -12.31 6.75
CA MET A 7 -8.22 -11.33 5.69
C MET A 7 -9.50 -10.55 5.93
N ASN A 8 -10.58 -11.22 6.34
CA ASN A 8 -11.83 -10.59 6.75
C ASN A 8 -11.64 -9.64 7.94
N GLY A 9 -10.77 -9.99 8.90
CA GLY A 9 -10.39 -9.09 9.98
C GLY A 9 -9.74 -7.79 9.48
N VAL A 10 -8.81 -7.87 8.51
CA VAL A 10 -8.18 -6.66 7.95
C VAL A 10 -9.17 -5.83 7.14
N ILE A 11 -10.06 -6.47 6.37
CA ILE A 11 -11.10 -5.79 5.59
C ILE A 11 -12.06 -5.01 6.50
N ASN A 12 -12.44 -5.59 7.65
CA ASN A 12 -13.33 -4.94 8.62
C ASN A 12 -12.64 -3.80 9.41
N HIS A 13 -11.31 -3.77 9.46
CA HIS A 13 -10.54 -2.78 10.20
C HIS A 13 -9.65 -1.95 9.27
N ASN A 14 -10.25 -0.93 8.65
CA ASN A 14 -9.57 0.00 7.74
C ASN A 14 -8.31 0.67 8.34
N GLU A 15 -8.26 0.78 9.67
CA GLU A 15 -7.09 1.26 10.43
C GLU A 15 -5.83 0.45 10.16
N THR A 16 -5.96 -0.85 9.92
CA THR A 16 -4.83 -1.74 9.61
C THR A 16 -4.24 -1.40 8.24
N ILE A 17 -5.09 -1.08 7.25
CA ILE A 17 -4.67 -0.69 5.91
C ILE A 17 -4.00 0.70 5.95
N GLN A 18 -4.56 1.63 6.73
CA GLN A 18 -3.95 2.94 6.99
C GLN A 18 -2.57 2.80 7.64
N TRP A 19 -2.43 1.89 8.61
CA TRP A 19 -1.15 1.62 9.25
C TRP A 19 -0.13 1.02 8.28
N LEU A 20 -0.52 0.01 7.50
CA LEU A 20 0.33 -0.57 6.45
C LEU A 20 0.78 0.48 5.43
N TYR A 21 -0.12 1.40 5.02
CA TYR A 21 0.24 2.50 4.13
C TYR A 21 1.23 3.48 4.77
N THR A 22 1.09 3.76 6.06
CA THR A 22 2.03 4.62 6.80
C THR A 22 3.42 4.00 6.86
N LEU A 23 3.53 2.68 6.93
CA LEU A 23 4.82 1.96 6.93
C LEU A 23 5.58 2.06 5.61
N ILE A 24 4.92 2.39 4.50
CA ILE A 24 5.56 2.63 3.21
C ILE A 24 6.50 3.84 3.28
N GLY A 25 6.15 4.87 4.06
CA GLY A 25 6.99 6.06 4.28
C GLY A 25 8.14 5.85 5.30
N SER A 26 8.46 4.61 5.65
CA SER A 26 9.52 4.29 6.63
C SER A 26 10.92 4.38 6.01
N LYS A 27 11.92 4.75 6.83
CA LYS A 27 13.34 4.74 6.44
C LYS A 27 13.92 3.33 6.27
N PHE A 28 13.23 2.31 6.79
CA PHE A 28 13.72 0.93 6.78
C PHE A 28 13.19 0.17 5.56
N ARG A 29 14.06 -0.07 4.57
CA ARG A 29 13.70 -0.74 3.29
C ARG A 29 13.00 -2.08 3.46
N LEU A 30 13.39 -2.90 4.44
CA LEU A 30 12.76 -4.19 4.71
C LEU A 30 11.29 -4.05 5.16
N VAL A 31 11.01 -3.00 5.95
CA VAL A 31 9.65 -2.68 6.42
C VAL A 31 8.80 -2.23 5.24
N VAL A 32 9.32 -1.32 4.41
CA VAL A 32 8.64 -0.84 3.20
C VAL A 32 8.31 -2.00 2.25
N LYS A 33 9.28 -2.87 1.99
CA LYS A 33 9.12 -4.07 1.15
C LYS A 33 8.03 -5.00 1.68
N THR A 34 8.01 -5.24 2.98
CA THR A 34 7.02 -6.12 3.61
C THR A 34 5.62 -5.49 3.55
N ALA A 35 5.51 -4.18 3.82
CA ALA A 35 4.25 -3.45 3.73
C ALA A 35 3.68 -3.47 2.31
N LEU A 36 4.51 -3.21 1.28
CA LEU A 36 4.10 -3.28 -0.12
C LEU A 36 3.63 -4.69 -0.52
N LYS A 37 4.34 -5.74 -0.10
CA LYS A 37 3.92 -7.13 -0.36
C LYS A 37 2.57 -7.45 0.29
N LEU A 38 2.34 -7.02 1.53
CA LEU A 38 1.08 -7.24 2.22
C LEU A 38 -0.08 -6.48 1.57
N LEU A 39 0.16 -5.25 1.12
CA LEU A 39 -0.84 -4.44 0.40
C LEU A 39 -1.16 -5.02 -0.98
N LEU A 40 -0.16 -5.56 -1.68
CA LEU A 40 -0.37 -6.31 -2.92
C LEU A 40 -1.26 -7.53 -2.68
N VAL A 41 -0.89 -8.40 -1.72
CA VAL A 41 -1.71 -9.57 -1.35
C VAL A 41 -3.14 -9.14 -0.96
N PHE A 42 -3.29 -8.01 -0.28
CA PHE A 42 -4.58 -7.44 0.08
C PHE A 42 -5.45 -7.10 -1.14
N VAL A 43 -4.92 -6.34 -2.11
CA VAL A 43 -5.66 -5.98 -3.32
C VAL A 43 -5.88 -7.19 -4.24
N GLU A 44 -4.96 -8.16 -4.23
CA GLU A 44 -5.06 -9.39 -5.02
C GLU A 44 -6.14 -10.35 -4.55
N TYR A 45 -6.53 -10.25 -3.28
CA TYR A 45 -7.50 -11.17 -2.70
C TYR A 45 -8.92 -10.98 -3.25
N THR A 46 -9.34 -9.73 -3.48
CA THR A 46 -10.62 -9.41 -4.11
C THR A 46 -10.59 -7.99 -4.67
N GLU A 47 -11.22 -7.78 -5.82
CA GLU A 47 -11.30 -6.47 -6.47
C GLU A 47 -11.93 -5.40 -5.57
N SER A 48 -12.86 -5.80 -4.69
CA SER A 48 -13.52 -4.93 -3.70
C SER A 48 -12.56 -4.30 -2.68
N ASN A 49 -11.34 -4.81 -2.56
CA ASN A 49 -10.33 -4.26 -1.65
C ASN A 49 -9.61 -3.03 -2.21
N ALA A 50 -9.61 -2.83 -3.53
CA ALA A 50 -9.00 -1.66 -4.16
C ALA A 50 -9.60 -0.32 -3.66
N PRO A 51 -10.94 -0.11 -3.63
CA PRO A 51 -11.51 1.12 -3.09
C PRO A 51 -11.24 1.31 -1.58
N LEU A 52 -11.16 0.23 -0.80
CA LEU A 52 -10.78 0.30 0.62
C LEU A 52 -9.36 0.83 0.81
N LEU A 53 -8.43 0.37 -0.04
CA LEU A 53 -7.06 0.87 -0.03
C LEU A 53 -7.01 2.36 -0.43
N ILE A 54 -7.74 2.78 -1.47
CA ILE A 54 -7.81 4.19 -1.87
C ILE A 54 -8.32 5.07 -0.72
N GLN A 55 -9.36 4.63 -0.01
CA GLN A 55 -9.90 5.34 1.13
C GLN A 55 -8.88 5.44 2.27
N ALA A 56 -8.16 4.35 2.57
CA ALA A 56 -7.11 4.34 3.58
C ALA A 56 -5.97 5.31 3.24
N VAL A 57 -5.46 5.27 2.00
CA VAL A 57 -4.42 6.17 1.50
C VAL A 57 -4.85 7.63 1.65
N SER A 58 -6.04 7.95 1.14
CA SER A 58 -6.56 9.32 1.19
C SER A 58 -6.70 9.81 2.63
N THR A 59 -7.19 8.96 3.55
CA THR A 59 -7.32 9.31 4.96
C THR A 59 -5.98 9.59 5.63
N VAL A 60 -4.94 8.81 5.31
CA VAL A 60 -3.60 9.00 5.90
C VAL A 60 -2.94 10.26 5.36
N ASP A 61 -2.99 10.48 4.05
CA ASP A 61 -2.33 11.63 3.43
C ASP A 61 -3.04 12.93 3.77
N GLU A 62 -4.38 12.94 3.83
CA GLU A 62 -5.17 14.10 4.27
C GLU A 62 -4.84 14.47 5.73
N LYS A 63 -4.74 13.48 6.63
CA LYS A 63 -4.31 13.72 8.02
C LYS A 63 -2.89 14.28 8.13
N ARG A 64 -2.02 13.99 7.16
CA ARG A 64 -0.65 14.52 7.10
C ARG A 64 -0.55 15.84 6.34
N GLY A 65 -1.63 16.31 5.71
CA GLY A 65 -1.62 17.47 4.83
C GLY A 65 -0.83 17.24 3.53
N ALA A 66 -0.65 15.98 3.14
CA ALA A 66 0.08 15.57 1.95
C ALA A 66 -0.89 15.32 0.78
N LYS A 67 -0.34 15.29 -0.44
CA LYS A 67 -1.10 14.84 -1.61
C LYS A 67 -1.34 13.33 -1.51
N PRO A 68 -2.49 12.82 -1.99
CA PRO A 68 -2.75 11.40 -1.99
C PRO A 68 -1.65 10.67 -2.78
N TRP A 69 -1.23 9.50 -2.29
CA TRP A 69 -0.19 8.65 -2.86
C TRP A 69 1.25 9.17 -2.71
N SER A 70 1.49 10.21 -1.90
CA SER A 70 2.83 10.81 -1.78
C SER A 70 3.90 9.78 -1.37
N ASN A 71 3.60 8.89 -0.40
CA ASN A 71 4.58 7.88 0.05
C ASN A 71 4.99 6.90 -1.06
N ILE A 72 4.09 6.61 -2.01
CA ILE A 72 4.38 5.70 -3.13
C ILE A 72 5.16 6.43 -4.22
N MET A 73 4.82 7.69 -4.49
CA MET A 73 5.56 8.53 -5.44
C MET A 73 6.99 8.77 -4.99
N GLU A 74 7.23 8.98 -3.70
CA GLU A 74 8.59 9.11 -3.14
C GLU A 74 9.46 7.86 -3.42
N ILE A 75 8.88 6.66 -3.36
CA ILE A 75 9.60 5.42 -3.71
C ILE A 75 9.95 5.37 -5.20
N LEU A 76 9.04 5.85 -6.06
CA LEU A 76 9.25 5.86 -7.51
C LEU A 76 10.23 6.96 -7.96
N GLU A 77 10.36 8.04 -7.20
CA GLU A 77 11.28 9.16 -7.48
C GLU A 77 12.71 8.90 -6.99
N GLU A 78 12.93 7.90 -6.14
CA GLU A 78 14.26 7.58 -5.61
C GLU A 78 15.21 7.18 -6.76
N LYS A 79 16.34 7.90 -6.92
CA LYS A 79 17.29 7.69 -8.05
C LYS A 79 18.57 6.95 -7.69
N ASP A 80 18.89 6.80 -6.40
CA ASP A 80 20.16 6.24 -5.93
C ASP A 80 20.02 4.84 -5.34
N GLY A 81 20.64 3.84 -5.99
CA GLY A 81 20.82 2.50 -5.44
C GLY A 81 19.52 1.78 -5.10
N VAL A 82 18.49 2.00 -5.91
CA VAL A 82 17.14 1.47 -5.67
C VAL A 82 17.10 -0.04 -5.85
N ASP A 83 16.52 -0.71 -4.86
CA ASP A 83 16.09 -2.09 -4.97
C ASP A 83 14.99 -2.13 -6.04
N THR A 84 15.33 -2.57 -7.26
CA THR A 84 14.41 -2.63 -8.40
C THR A 84 13.14 -3.41 -8.07
N GLU A 85 13.21 -4.34 -7.11
CA GLU A 85 12.07 -5.08 -6.59
C GLU A 85 11.04 -4.17 -5.92
N LEU A 86 11.47 -3.13 -5.18
CA LEU A 86 10.58 -2.14 -4.55
C LEU A 86 9.83 -1.32 -5.60
N LEU A 87 10.50 -0.87 -6.66
CA LEU A 87 9.86 -0.15 -7.76
C LEU A 87 8.82 -1.01 -8.46
N VAL A 88 9.15 -2.28 -8.72
CA VAL A 88 8.21 -3.23 -9.31
C VAL A 88 6.99 -3.41 -8.41
N TYR A 89 7.16 -3.52 -7.09
CA TYR A 89 6.03 -3.64 -6.18
C TYR A 89 5.18 -2.38 -6.11
N ALA A 90 5.80 -1.20 -6.00
CA ALA A 90 5.10 0.07 -5.99
C ALA A 90 4.28 0.27 -7.28
N MET A 91 4.90 0.06 -8.45
CA MET A 91 4.25 0.19 -9.74
C MET A 91 3.14 -0.85 -9.94
N THR A 92 3.36 -2.10 -9.52
CA THR A 92 2.33 -3.16 -9.60
C THR A 92 1.13 -2.82 -8.73
N LEU A 93 1.35 -2.29 -7.52
CA LEU A 93 0.28 -1.90 -6.61
C LEU A 93 -0.58 -0.79 -7.23
N VAL A 94 0.06 0.26 -7.74
CA VAL A 94 -0.63 1.36 -8.44
C VAL A 94 -1.44 0.84 -9.62
N ASN A 95 -0.82 0.02 -10.48
CA ASN A 95 -1.48 -0.55 -11.64
C ASN A 95 -2.70 -1.41 -11.26
N LYS A 96 -2.62 -2.23 -10.20
CA LYS A 96 -3.76 -3.04 -9.76
C LYS A 96 -4.90 -2.19 -9.20
N VAL A 97 -4.57 -1.17 -8.42
CA VAL A 97 -5.58 -0.27 -7.86
C VAL A 97 -6.28 0.51 -8.98
N CYS A 98 -5.53 1.00 -9.97
CA CYS A 98 -6.10 1.68 -11.14
C CYS A 98 -6.90 0.74 -12.06
N LEU A 99 -6.56 -0.54 -12.15
CA LEU A 99 -7.28 -1.50 -12.99
C LEU A 99 -8.63 -1.93 -12.38
N CYS A 100 -8.72 -1.93 -11.05
CA CYS A 100 -9.93 -2.35 -10.31
C CYS A 100 -10.94 -1.20 -10.08
N CYS A 101 -10.68 -0.01 -10.61
CA CYS A 101 -11.55 1.19 -10.53
C CYS A 101 -11.91 1.68 -11.93
#